data_AF-A0AAW0KKK2-F1
#
_entry.id   AF-A0AAW0KKK2-F1
#
_cell.length_a   1.000
_cell.length_b   1.000
_cell.length_c   1.000
_cell.angle_alpha   90.00
_cell.angle_beta   90.00
_cell.angle_gamma   90.00
#
_symmetry.space_group_name_H-M   'P 1'
#
loop_
_entity.id
_entity.type
_entity.pdbx_description
1 polymer ?
#
loop_
_entity_poly.entity_id
_entity_poly.type
_entity_poly.pdbx_seq_one_letter_code
_entity_poly.pdbx_strand_id
1 'polypeptide(L)'
;LNKRVYTSYLQLDLADVEPCVLGPKRPHDRVSLKEMKADWHACLDNQVGFKIFNGVFLKVNKATVNMLQRVEPYVTYGYPNLKSVRELIYKRGYGKLNQQRTALTDNAIVEQSTRNLTFNEWDANNFKWGECICTDESSWGKYESSWLYDALGKYSIICTEDLIHEIMTIGPHFKQANNFLWPFKLKAPLGGLKKKRNHYVEGGDAGNWENFINKLIRRMN
;
A
#
# COMPACT_ATOMS: atom_id res chain seq x y z
N LEU A 1 -26.42 -3.33 39.73
CA LEU A 1 -26.35 -1.89 39.34
C LEU A 1 -25.36 -1.18 40.27
N ASN A 2 -24.12 -0.95 39.82
CA ASN A 2 -23.15 -0.17 40.62
C ASN A 2 -23.55 1.31 40.58
N LYS A 3 -24.02 1.84 41.71
CA LYS A 3 -24.32 3.27 41.89
C LYS A 3 -23.00 4.04 41.87
N ARG A 4 -22.80 4.89 40.84
CA ARG A 4 -21.64 5.80 40.79
C ARG A 4 -21.81 6.86 41.87
N VAL A 5 -20.91 6.87 42.84
CA VAL A 5 -20.81 7.90 43.88
C VAL A 5 -19.84 8.95 43.37
N TYR A 6 -20.31 10.19 43.22
CA TYR A 6 -19.48 11.30 42.76
C TYR A 6 -18.90 12.03 43.97
N THR A 7 -17.60 12.29 43.95
CA THR A 7 -16.94 13.13 44.95
C THR A 7 -16.98 14.59 44.51
N SER A 8 -17.20 15.50 45.45
CA SER A 8 -17.25 16.95 45.20
C SER A 8 -15.87 17.58 44.98
N TYR A 9 -14.80 16.83 45.25
CA TYR A 9 -13.41 17.23 45.04
C TYR A 9 -12.66 16.14 44.28
N LEU A 10 -11.87 16.58 43.30
CA LEU A 10 -10.92 15.78 42.54
C LEU A 10 -9.52 16.20 42.99
N GLN A 11 -8.78 15.30 43.62
CA GLN A 11 -7.39 15.52 43.99
C GLN A 11 -6.51 14.88 42.92
N LEU A 12 -5.61 15.67 42.31
CA LEU A 12 -4.66 15.22 41.31
C LEU A 12 -3.25 15.34 41.91
N ASP A 13 -2.54 14.22 42.00
CA ASP A 13 -1.14 14.21 42.38
C ASP A 13 -0.29 14.65 41.19
N LEU A 14 0.41 15.77 41.31
CA LEU A 14 1.23 16.34 40.25
C LEU A 14 2.52 15.53 40.00
N ALA A 15 2.89 14.64 40.91
CA ALA A 15 4.04 13.75 40.73
C ALA A 15 3.82 12.69 39.63
N ASP A 16 2.56 12.27 39.44
CA ASP A 16 2.17 11.26 38.46
C ASP A 16 1.81 11.85 37.08
N VAL A 17 1.76 13.19 36.97
CA VAL A 17 1.37 13.87 35.73
C VAL A 17 2.59 14.04 34.83
N GLU A 18 2.65 13.26 33.76
CA GLU A 18 3.63 13.47 32.71
C GLU A 18 3.16 14.50 31.69
N PRO A 19 3.88 15.61 31.49
CA PRO A 19 3.55 16.58 30.46
C PRO A 19 3.80 15.99 29.07
N CYS A 20 2.82 16.10 28.18
CA CYS A 20 2.91 15.64 26.80
C CYS A 20 2.61 16.77 25.81
N VAL A 21 3.31 16.77 24.68
CA VAL A 21 3.04 17.66 23.54
C VAL A 21 2.37 16.85 22.43
N LEU A 22 1.59 17.51 21.59
CA LEU A 22 1.03 16.87 20.39
C LEU A 22 2.18 16.46 19.47
N GLY A 23 2.22 15.19 19.11
CA GLY A 23 3.25 14.62 18.26
C GLY A 23 3.24 15.22 16.86
N PRO A 24 4.41 15.27 16.20
CA PRO A 24 4.57 15.91 14.89
C PRO A 24 3.82 15.18 13.75
N LYS A 25 3.47 13.90 13.94
CA LYS A 25 2.93 13.04 12.87
C LYS A 25 1.41 13.08 12.76
N ARG A 26 0.68 13.15 13.87
CA ARG A 26 -0.79 13.29 13.88
C ARG A 26 -1.24 14.16 15.05
N PRO A 27 -2.30 14.98 14.91
CA PRO A 27 -2.79 15.86 15.97
C PRO A 27 -3.25 15.17 17.26
N HIS A 28 -3.38 13.84 17.26
CA HIS A 28 -3.78 13.02 18.42
C HIS A 28 -2.64 12.18 18.99
N ASP A 29 -1.48 12.16 18.33
CA ASP A 29 -0.30 11.51 18.89
C ASP A 29 0.14 12.34 20.10
N ARG A 30 0.40 11.70 21.23
CA ARG A 30 0.93 12.37 22.44
C ARG A 30 2.36 11.91 22.63
N VAL A 31 3.27 12.87 22.74
CA VAL A 31 4.69 12.61 22.98
C VAL A 31 5.02 13.19 24.35
N SER A 32 5.43 12.33 25.28
CA SER A 32 5.89 12.77 26.60
C SER A 32 7.09 13.71 26.43
N LEU A 33 7.17 14.79 27.23
CA LEU A 33 8.27 15.77 27.13
C LEU A 33 9.65 15.14 27.31
N LYS A 34 9.74 14.07 28.12
CA LYS A 34 10.98 13.30 28.32
C LYS A 34 11.52 12.71 27.01
N GLU A 35 10.64 12.25 26.14
CA GLU A 35 10.98 11.56 24.89
C GLU A 35 10.98 12.51 23.69
N MET A 36 10.53 13.75 23.85
CA MET A 36 10.36 14.72 22.78
C MET A 36 11.62 14.96 21.95
N LYS A 37 12.79 15.02 22.61
CA LYS A 37 14.06 15.25 21.90
C LYS A 37 14.44 14.05 21.02
N ALA A 38 14.25 12.84 21.52
CA ALA A 38 14.53 11.62 20.78
C ALA A 38 13.56 11.44 19.61
N ASP A 39 12.26 11.69 19.86
CA ASP A 39 11.22 11.66 18.82
C ASP A 39 11.45 12.71 17.73
N TRP A 40 11.91 13.92 18.09
CA TRP A 40 12.23 14.98 17.14
C TRP A 40 13.41 14.61 16.24
N HIS A 41 14.52 14.10 16.80
CA HIS A 41 15.66 13.63 16.01
C HIS A 41 15.29 12.45 15.12
N ALA A 42 14.52 11.48 15.64
CA ALA A 42 13.99 10.40 14.82
C ALA A 42 13.10 10.93 13.68
N CYS A 43 12.27 11.94 13.92
CA CYS A 43 11.46 12.58 12.89
C CYS A 43 12.27 13.34 11.83
N LEU A 44 13.41 13.92 12.18
CA LEU A 44 14.31 14.59 11.25
C LEU A 44 15.03 13.59 10.33
N ASP A 45 15.50 12.48 10.88
CA ASP A 45 16.22 11.44 10.15
C ASP A 45 15.28 10.52 9.37
N ASN A 46 14.03 10.40 9.84
CA ASN A 46 13.00 9.69 9.13
C ASN A 46 12.78 10.35 7.76
N GLN A 47 12.94 9.57 6.69
CA GLN A 47 12.57 9.93 5.32
C GLN A 47 11.06 10.14 5.10
N VAL A 48 10.30 10.51 6.14
CA VAL A 48 8.93 11.02 6.05
C VAL A 48 8.95 12.54 6.00
N GLY A 49 9.59 13.08 4.96
CA GLY A 49 8.96 14.21 4.30
C GLY A 49 7.57 13.75 3.91
N PHE A 50 6.51 14.34 4.47
CA PHE A 50 5.13 14.06 4.06
C PHE A 50 5.01 14.36 2.57
N LYS A 51 5.31 13.37 1.73
CA LYS A 51 5.18 13.47 0.28
C LYS A 51 3.69 13.51 0.02
N ILE A 52 3.22 14.72 -0.23
CA ILE A 52 1.89 14.97 -0.77
C ILE A 52 1.81 14.33 -2.17
N PHE A 53 0.60 13.96 -2.58
CA PHE A 53 0.33 13.28 -3.86
C PHE A 53 0.87 11.85 -3.98
N ASN A 54 0.78 11.07 -2.90
CA ASN A 54 0.91 9.61 -2.99
C ASN A 54 -0.45 8.96 -3.26
N GLY A 55 -0.51 8.02 -4.19
CA GLY A 55 -1.70 7.22 -4.48
C GLY A 55 -1.49 5.75 -4.14
N VAL A 56 -2.51 5.09 -3.60
CA VAL A 56 -2.55 3.65 -3.35
C VAL A 56 -3.95 3.14 -3.68
N PHE A 57 -4.06 1.92 -4.19
CA PHE A 57 -5.37 1.29 -4.41
C PHE A 57 -5.91 0.72 -3.10
N LEU A 58 -7.21 0.86 -2.88
CA LEU A 58 -7.88 0.40 -1.66
C LEU A 58 -9.12 -0.38 -2.06
N LYS A 59 -9.26 -1.57 -1.46
CA LYS A 59 -10.50 -2.35 -1.55
C LYS A 59 -11.57 -1.68 -0.71
N VAL A 60 -12.74 -1.49 -1.30
CA VAL A 60 -13.90 -0.94 -0.60
C VAL A 60 -14.51 -2.01 0.30
N ASN A 61 -14.57 -1.71 1.60
CA ASN A 61 -15.21 -2.51 2.63
C ASN A 61 -15.83 -1.54 3.65
N LYS A 62 -16.83 -1.97 4.42
CA LYS A 62 -17.49 -1.13 5.43
C LYS A 62 -16.50 -0.50 6.40
N ALA A 63 -15.47 -1.25 6.80
CA ALA A 63 -14.38 -0.74 7.63
C ALA A 63 -13.53 0.31 6.92
N THR A 64 -13.18 0.12 5.64
CA THR A 64 -12.34 1.08 4.91
C THR A 64 -13.07 2.37 4.61
N VAL A 65 -14.38 2.32 4.35
CA VAL A 65 -15.23 3.51 4.20
C VAL A 65 -15.26 4.31 5.51
N ASN A 66 -15.45 3.66 6.66
CA ASN A 66 -15.44 4.33 7.97
C ASN A 66 -14.07 4.96 8.28
N MET A 67 -12.98 4.32 7.87
CA MET A 67 -11.64 4.92 7.98
C MET A 67 -11.48 6.12 7.05
N LEU A 68 -11.96 6.04 5.80
CA LEU A 68 -11.88 7.11 4.81
C LEU A 68 -12.66 8.36 5.24
N GLN A 69 -13.85 8.20 5.82
CA GLN A 69 -14.64 9.32 6.36
C GLN A 69 -13.89 10.11 7.44
N ARG A 70 -13.01 9.46 8.23
CA ARG A 70 -12.20 10.17 9.24
C ARG A 70 -11.05 10.95 8.64
N VAL A 71 -10.53 10.53 7.49
CA VAL A 71 -9.40 11.16 6.79
C VAL A 71 -9.82 12.01 5.59
N GLU A 72 -11.13 12.15 5.39
CA GLU A 72 -11.79 12.87 4.30
C GLU A 72 -11.21 14.27 4.03
N PRO A 73 -10.94 15.13 5.02
CA PRO A 73 -10.38 16.47 4.76
C PRO A 73 -8.92 16.46 4.28
N TYR A 74 -8.24 15.31 4.29
CA TYR A 74 -6.83 15.16 3.91
C TYR A 74 -6.62 14.33 2.64
N VAL A 75 -7.62 13.53 2.25
CA VAL A 75 -7.49 12.54 1.18
C VAL A 75 -8.59 12.77 0.15
N THR A 76 -8.20 12.72 -1.12
CA THR A 76 -9.13 12.63 -2.24
C THR A 76 -9.19 11.18 -2.70
N TYR A 77 -10.39 10.61 -2.79
CA TYR A 77 -10.59 9.23 -3.25
C TYR A 77 -11.76 9.13 -4.23
N GLY A 78 -11.82 8.05 -5.00
CA GLY A 78 -12.86 7.82 -6.00
C GLY A 78 -12.61 6.53 -6.78
N TYR A 79 -13.40 6.33 -7.83
CA TYR A 79 -13.36 5.11 -8.65
C TYR A 79 -12.56 5.36 -9.93
N PRO A 80 -11.34 4.82 -10.04
CA PRO A 80 -10.54 4.98 -11.24
C PRO A 80 -11.10 4.09 -12.36
N ASN A 81 -11.00 4.56 -13.60
CA ASN A 81 -11.32 3.77 -14.78
C ASN A 81 -10.11 2.92 -15.22
N LEU A 82 -10.38 1.88 -16.03
CA LEU A 82 -9.34 0.98 -16.55
C LEU A 82 -8.21 1.75 -17.25
N LYS A 83 -8.55 2.79 -18.03
CA LYS A 83 -7.55 3.61 -18.74
C LYS A 83 -6.61 4.34 -17.78
N SER A 84 -7.14 4.92 -16.71
CA SER A 84 -6.39 5.67 -15.69
C SER A 84 -5.53 4.73 -14.85
N VAL A 85 -6.04 3.55 -14.48
CA VAL A 85 -5.23 2.52 -13.78
C VAL A 85 -4.09 2.02 -14.66
N ARG A 86 -4.39 1.71 -15.93
CA ARG A 86 -3.39 1.30 -16.91
C ARG A 86 -2.30 2.35 -17.09
N GLU A 87 -2.68 3.61 -17.31
CA GLU A 87 -1.72 4.71 -17.44
C GLU A 87 -0.87 4.91 -16.16
N LEU A 88 -1.46 4.74 -14.98
CA LEU A 88 -0.74 4.85 -13.70
C LEU A 88 0.31 3.76 -13.54
N ILE A 89 -0.05 2.50 -13.83
CA ILE A 89 0.86 1.37 -13.69
C ILE A 89 1.98 1.46 -14.73
N TYR A 90 1.69 1.76 -15.99
CA TYR A 90 2.74 1.87 -17.01
C TYR A 90 3.67 3.07 -16.82
N LYS A 91 3.15 4.24 -16.44
CA LYS A 91 3.98 5.46 -16.35
C LYS A 91 4.68 5.60 -15.00
N ARG A 92 4.08 5.07 -13.93
CA ARG A 92 4.47 5.37 -12.55
C ARG A 92 4.46 4.14 -11.64
N GLY A 93 4.22 2.95 -12.18
CA GLY A 93 4.23 1.69 -11.44
C GLY A 93 5.65 1.28 -11.08
N TYR A 94 5.84 0.99 -9.79
CA TYR A 94 7.04 0.35 -9.29
C TYR A 94 6.62 -0.88 -8.50
N GLY A 95 7.30 -2.00 -8.72
CA GLY A 95 7.17 -3.20 -7.92
C GLY A 95 8.12 -3.14 -6.72
N LYS A 96 7.73 -3.79 -5.63
CA LYS A 96 8.56 -4.04 -4.46
C LYS A 96 9.17 -5.44 -4.57
N LEU A 97 10.34 -5.52 -5.20
CA LEU A 97 11.12 -6.76 -5.34
C LEU A 97 12.29 -6.68 -4.37
N ASN A 98 12.47 -7.70 -3.51
CA ASN A 98 13.55 -7.73 -2.51
C ASN A 98 13.64 -6.48 -1.63
N GLN A 99 12.48 -5.88 -1.28
CA GLN A 99 12.38 -4.59 -0.58
C GLN A 99 12.96 -3.38 -1.33
N GLN A 100 13.45 -3.57 -2.56
CA GLN A 100 13.91 -2.52 -3.45
C GLN A 100 12.77 -2.07 -4.38
N ARG A 101 12.84 -0.80 -4.79
CA ARG A 101 11.87 -0.19 -5.70
C ARG A 101 12.35 -0.37 -7.15
N THR A 102 11.68 -1.26 -7.88
CA THR A 102 12.02 -1.58 -9.28
C THR A 102 10.93 -1.07 -10.21
N ALA A 103 11.30 -0.40 -11.30
CA ALA A 103 10.33 0.11 -12.27
C ALA A 103 9.72 -1.05 -13.08
N LEU A 104 8.41 -1.00 -13.35
CA LEU A 104 7.70 -1.99 -14.17
C LEU A 104 7.75 -1.60 -15.66
N THR A 105 8.95 -1.36 -16.19
CA THR A 105 9.15 -0.95 -17.60
C THR A 105 8.94 -2.10 -18.56
N ASP A 106 9.49 -3.27 -18.24
CA ASP A 106 9.43 -4.45 -19.09
C ASP A 106 8.62 -5.55 -18.42
N ASN A 107 7.70 -6.16 -19.18
CA ASN A 107 6.96 -7.36 -18.76
C ASN A 107 7.92 -8.47 -18.31
N ALA A 108 9.17 -8.46 -18.80
CA ALA A 108 10.25 -9.32 -18.37
C ALA A 108 10.48 -9.31 -16.85
N ILE A 109 10.24 -8.22 -16.12
CA ILE A 109 10.44 -8.20 -14.66
C ILE A 109 9.35 -9.02 -13.95
N VAL A 110 8.12 -9.00 -14.47
CA VAL A 110 7.00 -9.82 -13.97
C VAL A 110 7.07 -11.26 -14.51
N GLU A 111 7.64 -11.45 -15.70
CA GLU A 111 7.84 -12.76 -16.31
C GLU A 111 9.06 -13.51 -15.77
N GLN A 112 10.20 -12.85 -15.52
CA GLN A 112 11.43 -13.45 -14.98
C GLN A 112 11.26 -13.86 -13.52
N SER A 113 10.46 -13.07 -12.82
CA SER A 113 9.80 -13.37 -11.57
C SER A 113 9.02 -14.70 -11.59
N THR A 114 8.34 -14.99 -12.70
CA THR A 114 7.42 -16.13 -12.81
C THR A 114 8.03 -17.36 -13.52
N ARG A 115 9.02 -17.16 -14.41
CA ARG A 115 9.63 -18.20 -15.27
C ARG A 115 10.54 -19.18 -14.54
N ASN A 116 10.95 -18.91 -13.31
CA ASN A 116 11.75 -19.86 -12.53
C ASN A 116 10.95 -21.06 -11.98
N LEU A 117 9.67 -21.18 -12.36
CA LEU A 117 8.79 -22.30 -12.00
C LEU A 117 8.59 -23.34 -13.10
N THR A 118 9.00 -23.07 -14.34
CA THR A 118 8.83 -24.03 -15.44
C THR A 118 10.03 -23.94 -16.37
N PHE A 119 11.09 -24.72 -16.09
CA PHE A 119 11.92 -25.42 -17.08
C PHE A 119 13.09 -26.11 -16.34
N ASN A 120 12.83 -27.26 -15.73
CA ASN A 120 13.78 -28.36 -15.80
C ASN A 120 13.14 -29.37 -16.77
N GLU A 121 13.65 -29.39 -18.00
CA GLU A 121 13.47 -30.42 -19.04
C GLU A 121 12.02 -30.82 -19.40
N TRP A 122 11.48 -30.16 -20.45
CA TRP A 122 10.43 -30.75 -21.27
C TRP A 122 11.06 -31.81 -22.18
N ASP A 123 11.31 -33.00 -21.64
CA ASP A 123 11.56 -34.20 -22.45
C ASP A 123 10.20 -34.74 -22.91
N ALA A 124 9.96 -34.66 -24.22
CA ALA A 124 8.70 -35.04 -24.87
C ALA A 124 8.35 -36.54 -24.83
N ASN A 125 8.97 -37.34 -23.95
CA ASN A 125 8.89 -38.80 -23.97
C ASN A 125 8.42 -39.47 -22.67
N ASN A 126 8.02 -38.76 -21.61
CA ASN A 126 7.52 -39.44 -20.40
C ASN A 126 6.30 -38.78 -19.77
N PHE A 127 5.13 -39.29 -20.18
CA PHE A 127 3.86 -39.05 -19.55
C PHE A 127 3.70 -40.00 -18.34
N LYS A 128 3.85 -39.50 -17.12
CA LYS A 128 3.25 -40.13 -15.93
C LYS A 128 2.84 -39.09 -14.89
N TRP A 129 1.54 -38.93 -14.75
CA TRP A 129 0.91 -38.44 -13.53
C TRP A 129 0.96 -39.55 -12.48
N GLY A 130 1.58 -39.29 -11.33
CA GLY A 130 1.51 -40.22 -10.21
C GLY A 130 2.66 -40.08 -9.22
N GLU A 131 2.29 -39.71 -7.98
CA GLU A 131 2.92 -40.08 -6.71
C GLU A 131 4.43 -39.81 -6.54
N CYS A 132 4.75 -38.74 -5.81
CA CYS A 132 6.06 -38.62 -5.17
C CYS A 132 6.01 -39.29 -3.79
N ILE A 133 6.55 -40.51 -3.74
CA ILE A 133 7.06 -41.15 -2.54
C ILE A 133 8.40 -40.47 -2.22
N CYS A 134 8.53 -39.96 -0.99
CA CYS A 134 9.76 -39.34 -0.51
C CYS A 134 10.71 -40.45 0.01
N THR A 135 11.86 -40.64 -0.63
CA THR A 135 12.99 -41.39 -0.02
C THR A 135 14.30 -40.66 -0.32
N ASP A 136 15.02 -40.35 0.77
CA ASP A 136 16.37 -39.79 0.92
C ASP A 136 16.61 -38.28 0.74
N GLU A 137 16.78 -37.61 1.90
CA GLU A 137 17.17 -36.20 2.10
C GLU A 137 18.70 -35.95 2.05
N SER A 138 19.52 -36.93 1.64
CA SER A 138 20.98 -36.85 1.78
C SER A 138 21.74 -36.23 0.60
N SER A 139 21.04 -35.65 -0.38
CA SER A 139 21.64 -35.01 -1.57
C SER A 139 21.14 -33.59 -1.80
N TRP A 140 21.01 -32.78 -0.73
CA TRP A 140 20.98 -31.32 -0.87
C TRP A 140 22.38 -30.81 -1.24
N GLY A 141 22.81 -31.19 -2.45
CA GLY A 141 23.82 -30.48 -3.20
C GLY A 141 23.37 -29.04 -3.35
N LYS A 142 24.29 -28.13 -3.06
CA LYS A 142 24.17 -26.68 -3.15
C LYS A 142 23.59 -26.24 -4.50
N TYR A 143 22.28 -26.13 -4.59
CA TYR A 143 21.62 -25.29 -5.56
C TYR A 143 21.00 -24.15 -4.75
N GLU A 144 21.59 -22.96 -4.90
CA GLU A 144 21.07 -21.67 -4.45
C GLU A 144 19.76 -21.28 -5.19
N SER A 145 18.85 -22.22 -5.39
CA SER A 145 17.55 -22.03 -6.03
C SER A 145 16.39 -21.96 -5.01
N SER A 146 16.68 -21.57 -3.76
CA SER A 146 15.70 -21.52 -2.68
C SER A 146 14.96 -20.18 -2.53
N TRP A 147 15.45 -19.07 -3.10
CA TRP A 147 14.89 -17.73 -2.86
C TRP A 147 14.12 -17.11 -4.04
N LEU A 148 14.04 -17.80 -5.18
CA LEU A 148 13.43 -17.28 -6.43
C LEU A 148 11.99 -17.74 -6.68
N TYR A 149 11.25 -18.05 -5.62
CA TYR A 149 9.79 -18.11 -5.68
C TYR A 149 9.24 -16.70 -5.53
N ASP A 150 9.14 -16.00 -6.66
CA ASP A 150 8.82 -14.58 -6.66
C ASP A 150 7.37 -14.29 -6.20
N ALA A 151 7.18 -13.09 -5.67
CA ALA A 151 6.05 -12.69 -4.82
C ALA A 151 4.65 -12.85 -5.45
N LEU A 152 4.57 -12.96 -6.78
CA LEU A 152 3.31 -12.96 -7.54
C LEU A 152 3.09 -14.19 -8.45
N GLY A 153 4.15 -14.92 -8.80
CA GLY A 153 4.06 -16.07 -9.73
C GLY A 153 3.16 -17.20 -9.20
N LYS A 154 3.05 -17.35 -7.87
CA LYS A 154 2.15 -18.31 -7.21
C LYS A 154 0.66 -17.99 -7.40
N TYR A 155 0.34 -16.77 -7.80
CA TYR A 155 -1.01 -16.24 -7.93
C TYR A 155 -1.44 -16.06 -9.39
N SER A 156 -0.72 -16.69 -10.33
CA SER A 156 -0.98 -16.64 -11.78
C SER A 156 -0.97 -15.22 -12.37
N ILE A 157 -0.23 -14.27 -11.76
CA ILE A 157 -0.03 -12.93 -12.31
C ILE A 157 1.29 -12.95 -13.06
N ILE A 158 1.22 -13.12 -14.39
CA ILE A 158 2.41 -13.35 -15.24
C ILE A 158 2.86 -12.04 -15.89
N CYS A 159 1.91 -11.16 -16.23
CA CYS A 159 2.21 -9.90 -16.89
C CYS A 159 1.59 -8.69 -16.19
N THR A 160 1.97 -7.49 -16.66
CA THR A 160 1.42 -6.22 -16.16
C THR A 160 -0.07 -6.08 -16.40
N GLU A 161 -0.61 -6.67 -17.47
CA GLU A 161 -2.04 -6.62 -17.78
C GLU A 161 -2.85 -7.53 -16.84
N ASP A 162 -2.32 -8.69 -16.45
CA ASP A 162 -2.93 -9.55 -15.43
C ASP A 162 -3.00 -8.83 -14.08
N LEU A 163 -1.94 -8.08 -13.74
CA LEU A 163 -1.90 -7.25 -12.53
C LEU A 163 -2.97 -6.14 -12.58
N ILE A 164 -3.12 -5.46 -13.72
CA ILE A 164 -4.16 -4.44 -13.93
C ILE A 164 -5.55 -5.08 -13.80
N HIS A 165 -5.75 -6.24 -14.42
CA HIS A 165 -7.00 -6.97 -14.39
C HIS A 165 -7.40 -7.32 -12.95
N GLU A 166 -6.50 -7.95 -12.19
CA GLU A 166 -6.73 -8.35 -10.79
C GLU A 166 -7.08 -7.16 -9.87
N ILE A 167 -6.44 -6.00 -10.10
CA ILE A 167 -6.73 -4.77 -9.36
C ILE A 167 -8.12 -4.22 -9.70
N MET A 168 -8.48 -4.20 -10.99
CA MET A 168 -9.76 -3.66 -11.46
C MET A 168 -10.95 -4.56 -11.13
N THR A 169 -10.79 -5.88 -11.22
CA THR A 169 -11.85 -6.85 -10.91
C THR A 169 -11.92 -7.21 -9.43
N ILE A 170 -10.92 -6.80 -8.64
CA ILE A 170 -10.80 -7.10 -7.20
C ILE A 170 -10.85 -8.62 -6.99
N GLY A 171 -9.94 -9.33 -7.65
CA GLY A 171 -9.84 -10.77 -7.56
C GLY A 171 -9.38 -11.30 -6.19
N PRO A 172 -9.22 -12.63 -6.06
CA PRO A 172 -8.87 -13.30 -4.80
C PRO A 172 -7.49 -12.89 -4.27
N HIS A 173 -6.59 -12.42 -5.13
CA HIS A 173 -5.20 -12.06 -4.82
C HIS A 173 -4.95 -10.55 -4.86
N PHE A 174 -6.00 -9.74 -4.77
CA PHE A 174 -5.90 -8.27 -4.72
C PHE A 174 -4.93 -7.75 -3.65
N LYS A 175 -4.91 -8.36 -2.47
CA LYS A 175 -4.04 -7.90 -1.37
C LYS A 175 -2.57 -8.09 -1.71
N GLN A 176 -2.24 -9.19 -2.37
CA GLN A 176 -0.89 -9.55 -2.81
C GLN A 176 -0.45 -8.62 -3.95
N ALA A 177 -1.31 -8.44 -4.95
CA ALA A 177 -1.10 -7.47 -6.04
C ALA A 177 -0.87 -6.04 -5.54
N ASN A 178 -1.69 -5.57 -4.59
CA ASN A 178 -1.57 -4.21 -4.05
C ASN A 178 -0.34 -4.04 -3.14
N ASN A 179 0.06 -5.08 -2.40
CA ASN A 179 1.27 -5.04 -1.57
C ASN A 179 2.56 -5.09 -2.40
N PHE A 180 2.50 -5.69 -3.59
CA PHE A 180 3.60 -5.67 -4.55
C PHE A 180 3.84 -4.27 -5.11
N LEU A 181 2.77 -3.49 -5.34
CA LEU A 181 2.91 -2.12 -5.84
C LEU A 181 3.47 -1.19 -4.77
N TRP A 182 4.50 -0.43 -5.15
CA TRP A 182 4.95 0.71 -4.36
C TRP A 182 3.92 1.84 -4.46
N PRO A 183 3.68 2.63 -3.39
CA PRO A 183 2.83 3.81 -3.48
C PRO A 183 3.19 4.72 -4.65
N PHE A 184 2.20 5.05 -5.48
CA PHE A 184 2.38 5.86 -6.67
C PHE A 184 2.78 7.28 -6.27
N LYS A 185 3.94 7.74 -6.74
CA LYS A 185 4.37 9.13 -6.57
C LYS A 185 3.82 9.96 -7.73
N LEU A 186 2.75 10.71 -7.46
CA LEU A 186 2.08 11.56 -8.45
C LEU A 186 2.70 12.95 -8.50
N LYS A 187 2.52 13.66 -9.61
CA LYS A 187 2.91 15.09 -9.71
C LYS A 187 1.78 15.94 -9.15
N ALA A 188 2.09 17.20 -8.80
CA ALA A 188 1.06 18.19 -8.54
C ALA A 188 0.15 18.35 -9.79
N PRO A 189 -1.17 18.49 -9.62
CA PRO A 189 -2.08 18.58 -10.75
C PRO A 189 -1.82 19.85 -11.56
N LEU A 190 -1.81 19.72 -12.89
CA LEU A 190 -1.81 20.85 -13.81
C LEU A 190 -3.03 21.76 -13.53
N GLY A 191 -2.76 23.05 -13.32
CA GLY A 191 -3.77 24.03 -12.90
C GLY A 191 -4.06 24.10 -11.39
N GLY A 192 -3.30 23.35 -10.58
CA GLY A 192 -3.37 23.43 -9.11
C GLY A 192 -4.63 22.81 -8.49
N LEU A 193 -4.71 22.95 -7.17
CA LEU A 193 -5.87 22.62 -6.34
C LEU A 193 -6.55 23.92 -5.93
N LYS A 194 -7.88 23.95 -5.97
CA LYS A 194 -8.70 25.12 -5.61
C LYS A 194 -8.76 25.31 -4.11
N LYS A 195 -9.37 24.37 -3.38
CA LYS A 195 -9.59 24.44 -1.92
C LYS A 195 -9.31 23.07 -1.32
N LYS A 196 -8.10 22.92 -0.76
CA LYS A 196 -7.57 21.64 -0.27
C LYS A 196 -8.34 21.03 0.91
N ARG A 197 -9.01 21.85 1.74
CA ARG A 197 -9.65 21.39 3.00
C ARG A 197 -11.15 21.17 2.87
N ASN A 198 -11.79 21.77 1.87
CA ASN A 198 -13.23 21.68 1.67
C ASN A 198 -13.59 20.39 0.92
N HIS A 199 -14.75 19.84 1.23
CA HIS A 199 -15.26 18.66 0.55
C HIS A 199 -15.59 18.98 -0.92
N TYR A 200 -15.50 17.98 -1.80
CA TYR A 200 -15.74 18.15 -3.24
C TYR A 200 -17.14 18.70 -3.56
N VAL A 201 -18.17 18.25 -2.83
CA VAL A 201 -19.55 18.74 -2.99
C VAL A 201 -19.68 20.23 -2.64
N GLU A 202 -18.83 20.75 -1.76
CA GLU A 202 -18.76 22.18 -1.40
C GLU A 202 -17.90 23.00 -2.38
N GLY A 203 -17.46 22.39 -3.48
CA GLY A 203 -16.54 22.99 -4.45
C GLY A 203 -15.07 22.98 -4.01
N GLY A 204 -14.71 22.11 -3.06
CA GLY A 204 -13.32 21.84 -2.69
C GLY A 204 -12.70 20.68 -3.46
N ASP A 205 -11.54 20.20 -2.99
CA ASP A 205 -10.80 19.10 -3.61
C ASP A 205 -10.71 17.84 -2.71
N ALA A 206 -11.17 17.90 -1.47
CA ALA A 206 -11.09 16.79 -0.52
C ALA A 206 -12.30 15.85 -0.60
N GLY A 207 -12.12 14.60 -0.16
CA GLY A 207 -13.18 13.59 -0.06
C GLY A 207 -13.48 12.83 -1.34
N ASN A 208 -14.73 12.37 -1.48
CA ASN A 208 -15.14 11.45 -2.53
C ASN A 208 -15.41 12.18 -3.85
N TRP A 209 -14.62 11.88 -4.88
CA TRP A 209 -14.80 12.40 -6.24
C TRP A 209 -15.49 11.41 -7.18
N GLU A 210 -15.83 10.21 -6.69
CA GLU A 210 -16.44 9.15 -7.50
C GLU A 210 -15.69 8.95 -8.83
N ASN A 211 -16.39 9.05 -9.97
CA ASN A 211 -15.83 8.91 -11.31
C ASN A 211 -14.99 10.12 -11.76
N PHE A 212 -15.10 11.27 -11.10
CA PHE A 212 -14.35 12.49 -11.45
C PHE A 212 -12.88 12.42 -11.03
N ILE A 213 -12.50 11.46 -10.19
CA ILE A 213 -11.10 11.17 -9.83
C ILE A 213 -10.23 10.99 -11.08
N ASN A 214 -10.80 10.45 -12.16
CA ASN A 214 -10.11 10.23 -13.44
C ASN A 214 -9.64 11.54 -14.09
N LYS A 215 -10.41 12.62 -13.94
CA LYS A 215 -10.00 13.95 -14.43
C LYS A 215 -8.81 14.47 -13.62
N LEU A 216 -8.80 14.22 -12.31
CA LEU A 216 -7.71 14.61 -11.43
C LEU A 216 -6.43 13.81 -11.72
N ILE A 217 -6.52 12.48 -11.87
CA ILE A 217 -5.39 11.61 -12.21
C ILE A 217 -4.74 12.06 -13.53
N ARG A 218 -5.55 12.38 -14.55
CA ARG A 218 -5.03 12.87 -15.84
C ARG A 218 -4.24 14.18 -15.70
N ARG A 219 -4.60 15.06 -14.77
CA ARG A 219 -3.84 16.30 -14.49
C ARG A 219 -2.54 16.05 -13.73
N MET A 220 -2.42 14.91 -13.05
CA MET A 220 -1.24 14.54 -12.24
C MET A 220 -0.27 13.59 -12.97
N ASN A 221 -0.66 13.07 -14.13
CA ASN A 221 0.17 12.28 -15.02
C ASN A 221 1.18 13.16 -15.77
#